data_AF-A0A2N5A7C8-F1
#
_entry.id   AF-A0A2N5A7C8-F1
#
_cell.length_a   1.000
_cell.length_b   1.000
_cell.length_c   1.000
_cell.angle_alpha   90.00
_cell.angle_beta   90.00
_cell.angle_gamma   90.00
#
_symmetry.space_group_name_H-M   'P 1'
#
loop_
_entity.id
_entity.type
_entity.pdbx_description
1 polymer ?
#
loop_
_entity_poly.entity_id
_entity_poly.type
_entity_poly.pdbx_seq_one_letter_code
_entity_poly.pdbx_strand_id
1 'polypeptide(L)'
;FKVRDDLAQRLAESFETALELSGGTAIVANMDDEKAEELLFSANFACPICGYSMRELEPRLFSFNNPAGACPTCDGLGVQQYFDPDRVVQNPELSLAGGAIRGWDRRNFYYFQMLKSLAEHYKFDVEAPWGTLSASVQKVVLYGSGKENIEFKYMNDRGDTSVRRHPFEGVLHNMERRYKETESSAVREELAKFISNRPCASCDGTRLRREARHVFVENTPLPTISDMSIGHAMDFFNNLKLSGQRAQIAEKVLKEIGDRLKFLVNVGLNYLTLSRSAETLSGGEAQRIRLASQIGAGLVGVMYV
;
A
#
# COMPACT_ATOMS: atom_id res chain seq x y z
N PHE A 1 12.19 47.46 -5.19
CA PHE A 1 12.98 48.10 -6.28
C PHE A 1 12.06 48.39 -7.45
N LYS A 2 12.20 49.53 -8.15
CA LYS A 2 11.58 49.67 -9.48
C LYS A 2 12.32 48.75 -10.45
N VAL A 3 11.61 47.82 -11.08
CA VAL A 3 12.16 46.85 -12.03
C VAL A 3 12.72 47.61 -13.24
N ARG A 4 14.00 47.40 -13.54
CA ARG A 4 14.74 48.00 -14.67
C ARG A 4 15.64 46.93 -15.30
N ASP A 5 15.87 47.01 -16.61
CA ASP A 5 16.60 45.99 -17.37
C ASP A 5 18.07 45.84 -16.94
N ASP A 6 18.68 46.87 -16.35
CA ASP A 6 20.07 46.89 -15.88
C ASP A 6 20.27 46.21 -14.51
N LEU A 7 19.18 45.80 -13.83
CA LEU A 7 19.23 45.26 -12.47
C LEU A 7 19.32 43.74 -12.38
N ALA A 8 19.38 43.03 -13.51
CA ALA A 8 19.34 41.57 -13.55
C ALA A 8 20.41 40.91 -12.65
N GLN A 9 21.67 41.36 -12.73
CA GLN A 9 22.77 40.82 -11.92
C GLN A 9 22.54 41.02 -10.42
N ARG A 10 22.13 42.24 -10.03
CA ARG A 10 21.89 42.56 -8.62
C ARG A 10 20.69 41.82 -8.05
N LEU A 11 19.65 41.59 -8.86
CA LEU A 11 18.51 40.77 -8.48
C LEU A 11 18.94 39.32 -8.25
N ALA A 12 19.74 38.75 -9.15
CA ALA A 12 20.26 37.38 -9.01
C ALA A 12 21.09 37.21 -7.72
N GLU A 13 22.05 38.10 -7.47
CA GLU A 13 22.90 38.07 -6.25
C GLU A 13 22.06 38.20 -4.97
N SER A 14 21.05 39.09 -4.97
CA SER A 14 20.15 39.26 -3.82
C SER A 14 19.26 38.04 -3.61
N PHE A 15 18.79 37.41 -4.69
CA PHE A 15 17.99 36.18 -4.63
C PHE A 15 18.79 35.01 -4.09
N GLU A 16 20.02 34.83 -4.58
CA GLU A 16 20.94 33.79 -4.14
C GLU A 16 21.27 33.97 -2.65
N THR A 17 21.60 35.19 -2.23
CA THR A 17 21.83 35.52 -0.82
C THR A 17 20.60 35.20 0.05
N ALA A 18 19.40 35.56 -0.41
CA ALA A 18 18.16 35.28 0.32
C ALA A 18 17.88 33.77 0.44
N LEU A 19 18.13 33.02 -0.62
CA LEU A 19 17.99 31.56 -0.63
C LEU A 19 19.03 30.89 0.29
N GLU A 20 20.29 31.33 0.30
CA GLU A 20 21.32 30.79 1.19
C GLU A 20 21.00 31.05 2.66
N LEU A 21 20.62 32.28 3.00
CA LEU A 21 20.33 32.67 4.39
C LEU A 21 19.10 31.97 4.98
N SER A 22 18.14 31.58 4.13
CA SER A 22 16.87 30.98 4.56
C SER A 22 16.84 29.45 4.44
N GLY A 23 17.89 28.81 3.91
CA GLY A 23 17.89 27.38 3.61
C GLY A 23 17.05 27.00 2.40
N GLY A 24 16.87 27.92 1.44
CA GLY A 24 16.28 27.66 0.12
C GLY A 24 14.88 28.21 -0.09
N THR A 25 14.49 29.30 0.60
CA THR A 25 13.22 30.02 0.38
C THR A 25 13.43 31.52 0.15
N ALA A 26 12.66 32.14 -0.72
CA ALA A 26 12.73 33.58 -0.96
C ALA A 26 11.34 34.14 -1.18
N ILE A 27 10.99 35.22 -0.46
CA ILE A 27 9.71 35.92 -0.61
C ILE A 27 9.98 37.25 -1.30
N VAL A 28 9.19 37.54 -2.33
CA VAL A 28 9.19 38.83 -3.02
C VAL A 28 7.87 39.53 -2.74
N ALA A 29 7.93 40.59 -1.95
CA ALA A 29 6.80 41.45 -1.64
C ALA A 29 6.83 42.71 -2.52
N ASN A 30 5.64 43.20 -2.89
CA ASN A 30 5.52 44.49 -3.55
C ASN A 30 5.65 45.62 -2.52
N MET A 31 6.48 46.63 -2.80
CA MET A 31 6.68 47.76 -1.89
C MET A 31 5.64 48.88 -2.08
N ASP A 32 5.00 48.96 -3.25
CA ASP A 32 4.09 50.05 -3.61
C ASP A 32 2.61 49.70 -3.33
N ASP A 33 2.29 48.40 -3.22
CA ASP A 33 0.94 47.89 -2.94
C ASP A 33 1.00 46.82 -1.85
N GLU A 34 0.60 47.19 -0.63
CA GLU A 34 0.52 46.28 0.52
C GLU A 34 -0.53 45.17 0.36
N LYS A 35 -1.44 45.27 -0.63
CA LYS A 35 -2.44 44.23 -0.92
C LYS A 35 -2.01 43.29 -2.04
N ALA A 36 -0.91 43.57 -2.72
CA ALA A 36 -0.39 42.68 -3.75
C ALA A 36 0.11 41.38 -3.13
N GLU A 37 -0.18 40.26 -3.80
CA GLU A 37 0.17 38.93 -3.33
C GLU A 37 1.70 38.74 -3.31
N GLU A 38 2.24 38.26 -2.20
CA GLU A 38 3.66 37.96 -2.08
C GLU A 38 4.03 36.74 -2.94
N LEU A 39 5.08 36.87 -3.75
CA LEU A 39 5.58 35.75 -4.56
C LEU A 39 6.62 34.96 -3.77
N LEU A 40 6.29 33.71 -3.44
CA LEU A 40 7.16 32.83 -2.67
C LEU A 40 7.85 31.80 -3.59
N PHE A 41 9.17 31.75 -3.50
CA PHE A 41 10.05 30.88 -4.26
C PHE A 41 10.74 29.88 -3.33
N SER A 42 11.00 28.68 -3.82
CA SER A 42 11.88 27.71 -3.16
C SER A 42 12.88 27.13 -4.14
N ALA A 43 14.15 27.06 -3.73
CA ALA A 43 15.21 26.38 -4.48
C ALA A 43 15.14 24.85 -4.31
N ASN A 44 14.41 24.38 -3.30
CA ASN A 44 14.17 22.97 -3.03
C ASN A 44 12.78 22.60 -3.54
N PHE A 45 12.53 21.30 -3.78
CA PHE A 45 11.16 20.81 -3.95
C PHE A 45 10.45 20.81 -2.59
N ALA A 46 10.15 22.00 -2.05
CA ALA A 46 9.47 22.17 -0.78
C ALA A 46 8.19 22.98 -0.97
N CYS A 47 7.13 22.57 -0.27
CA CYS A 47 5.87 23.27 -0.27
C CYS A 47 6.03 24.58 0.50
N PRO A 48 5.77 25.73 -0.15
CA PRO A 48 5.94 27.04 0.47
C PRO A 48 4.97 27.32 1.64
N ILE A 49 3.84 26.61 1.69
CA ILE A 49 2.76 26.86 2.67
C ILE A 49 2.94 26.01 3.94
N CYS A 50 3.28 24.73 3.77
CA CYS A 50 3.34 23.77 4.89
C CYS A 50 4.75 23.22 5.17
N GLY A 51 5.76 23.65 4.42
CA GLY A 51 7.15 23.21 4.59
C GLY A 51 7.43 21.76 4.18
N TYR A 52 6.46 21.08 3.56
CA TYR A 52 6.65 19.70 3.10
C TYR A 52 7.73 19.64 2.01
N SER A 53 8.87 19.03 2.31
CA SER A 53 9.95 18.83 1.35
C SER A 53 9.92 17.44 0.75
N MET A 54 10.17 17.36 -0.55
CA MET A 54 10.39 16.12 -1.29
C MET A 54 11.80 16.08 -1.84
N ARG A 55 12.27 14.85 -2.09
CA ARG A 55 13.56 14.61 -2.75
C ARG A 55 13.46 14.94 -4.23
N GLU A 56 14.62 15.07 -4.86
CA GLU A 56 14.72 15.24 -6.31
C GLU A 56 13.98 14.11 -7.06
N LEU A 57 13.39 14.50 -8.20
CA LEU A 57 12.62 13.60 -9.04
C LEU A 57 13.53 12.68 -9.84
N GLU A 58 13.75 11.49 -9.29
CA GLU A 58 14.50 10.44 -9.96
C GLU A 58 13.61 9.24 -10.34
N PRO A 59 13.91 8.49 -11.41
CA PRO A 59 13.11 7.32 -11.81
C PRO A 59 12.89 6.29 -10.69
N ARG A 60 13.87 6.11 -9.78
CA ARG A 60 13.74 5.20 -8.64
C ARG A 60 12.62 5.57 -7.66
N LEU A 61 12.22 6.84 -7.62
CA LEU A 61 11.09 7.32 -6.82
C LEU A 61 9.75 6.72 -7.29
N PHE A 62 9.66 6.36 -8.57
CA PHE A 62 8.46 5.80 -9.20
C PHE A 62 8.49 4.27 -9.28
N SER A 63 9.49 3.62 -8.68
CA SER A 63 9.59 2.18 -8.64
C SER A 63 9.09 1.64 -7.30
N PHE A 64 8.03 0.85 -7.32
CA PHE A 64 7.56 0.13 -6.13
C PHE A 64 8.49 -1.01 -5.70
N ASN A 65 9.44 -1.40 -6.55
CA ASN A 65 10.47 -2.40 -6.23
C ASN A 65 11.71 -1.76 -5.58
N ASN A 66 11.76 -0.44 -5.48
CA ASN A 66 12.86 0.27 -4.82
C ASN A 66 12.35 0.88 -3.51
N PRO A 67 13.05 0.71 -2.37
CA PRO A 67 12.65 1.33 -1.11
C PRO A 67 12.48 2.85 -1.20
N ALA A 68 13.19 3.52 -2.12
CA ALA A 68 13.07 4.95 -2.39
C ALA A 68 11.72 5.37 -3.01
N GLY A 69 10.96 4.46 -3.62
CA GLY A 69 9.65 4.72 -4.23
C GLY A 69 8.51 3.88 -3.65
N ALA A 70 8.82 2.75 -3.03
CA ALA A 70 7.86 1.85 -2.42
C ALA A 70 7.06 2.52 -1.28
N CYS A 71 5.78 2.12 -1.16
CA CYS A 71 4.96 2.48 -0.02
C CYS A 71 5.55 1.85 1.25
N PRO A 72 5.83 2.66 2.30
CA PRO A 72 6.49 2.16 3.51
C PRO A 72 5.63 1.21 4.33
N THR A 73 4.30 1.24 4.17
CA THR A 73 3.38 0.41 4.96
C THR A 73 3.25 -1.01 4.41
N CYS A 74 3.37 -1.20 3.10
CA CYS A 74 3.23 -2.51 2.44
C CYS A 74 4.47 -2.92 1.66
N ASP A 75 5.58 -2.21 1.81
CA ASP A 75 6.85 -2.44 1.11
C ASP A 75 6.69 -2.64 -0.42
N GLY A 76 5.86 -1.80 -1.05
CA GLY A 76 5.62 -1.89 -2.48
C GLY A 76 4.72 -3.04 -2.96
N LEU A 77 4.17 -3.87 -2.08
CA LEU A 77 3.24 -4.94 -2.46
C LEU A 77 1.87 -4.41 -2.92
N GLY A 78 1.43 -3.28 -2.36
CA GLY A 78 0.11 -2.68 -2.61
C GLY A 78 -1.03 -3.37 -1.86
N VAL A 79 -0.78 -4.54 -1.27
CA VAL A 79 -1.73 -5.27 -0.45
C VAL A 79 -1.25 -5.35 0.99
N GLN A 80 -2.21 -5.41 1.90
CA GLN A 80 -1.98 -5.80 3.28
C GLN A 80 -2.58 -7.18 3.49
N GLN A 81 -1.75 -8.08 4.00
CA GLN A 81 -2.19 -9.39 4.49
C GLN A 81 -2.83 -9.21 5.86
N TYR A 82 -3.99 -9.82 6.07
CA TYR A 82 -4.65 -9.85 7.36
C TYR A 82 -5.34 -11.21 7.54
N PHE A 83 -5.52 -11.61 8.80
CA PHE A 83 -6.31 -12.79 9.13
C PHE A 83 -7.80 -12.45 8.98
N ASP A 84 -8.46 -13.18 8.10
CA ASP A 84 -9.85 -12.96 7.74
C ASP A 84 -10.76 -13.63 8.77
N PRO A 85 -11.59 -12.88 9.52
CA PRO A 85 -12.50 -13.44 10.51
C PRO A 85 -13.39 -14.55 9.94
N ASP A 86 -13.86 -14.38 8.71
CA ASP A 86 -14.78 -15.31 8.07
C ASP A 86 -14.09 -16.61 7.63
N ARG A 87 -12.76 -16.58 7.41
CA ARG A 87 -11.97 -17.80 7.17
C ARG A 87 -11.55 -18.49 8.47
N VAL A 88 -11.31 -17.70 9.52
CA VAL A 88 -10.91 -18.21 10.84
C VAL A 88 -12.07 -18.94 11.52
N VAL A 89 -13.30 -18.40 11.40
CA VAL A 89 -14.52 -19.03 11.89
C VAL A 89 -15.07 -19.95 10.80
N GLN A 90 -14.67 -21.23 10.81
CA GLN A 90 -15.01 -22.17 9.75
C GLN A 90 -16.49 -22.58 9.75
N ASN A 91 -17.08 -22.71 10.95
CA ASN A 91 -18.44 -23.19 11.13
C ASN A 91 -19.16 -22.36 12.20
N PRO A 92 -19.95 -21.33 11.80
CA PRO A 92 -20.70 -20.48 12.73
C PRO A 92 -21.79 -21.21 13.53
N GLU A 93 -22.26 -22.37 13.03
CA GLU A 93 -23.26 -23.22 13.70
C GLU A 93 -22.67 -24.04 14.85
N LEU A 94 -21.35 -24.20 14.91
CA LEU A 94 -20.69 -24.87 16.02
C LEU A 94 -20.43 -23.90 17.16
N SER A 95 -20.31 -24.44 18.36
CA SER A 95 -19.85 -23.69 19.52
C SER A 95 -18.34 -23.46 19.49
N LEU A 96 -17.86 -22.52 20.30
CA LEU A 96 -16.42 -22.33 20.48
C LEU A 96 -15.76 -23.61 21.00
N ALA A 97 -16.39 -24.26 21.99
CA ALA A 97 -15.94 -25.56 22.51
C ALA A 97 -15.95 -26.67 21.45
N GLY A 98 -16.93 -26.64 20.55
CA GLY A 98 -17.13 -27.59 19.46
C GLY A 98 -16.25 -27.36 18.22
N GLY A 99 -15.40 -26.32 18.23
CA GLY A 99 -14.46 -26.06 17.15
C GLY A 99 -14.95 -25.12 16.06
N ALA A 100 -15.77 -24.13 16.40
CA ALA A 100 -16.08 -23.01 15.50
C ALA A 100 -14.80 -22.32 14.97
N ILE A 101 -13.78 -22.20 15.83
CA ILE A 101 -12.45 -21.69 15.50
C ILE A 101 -11.45 -22.83 15.69
N ARG A 102 -10.75 -23.20 14.62
CA ARG A 102 -9.79 -24.31 14.64
C ARG A 102 -8.64 -24.03 15.62
N GLY A 103 -8.37 -24.99 16.50
CA GLY A 103 -7.31 -24.90 17.52
C GLY A 103 -7.69 -24.12 18.78
N TRP A 104 -8.89 -23.53 18.82
CA TRP A 104 -9.50 -22.87 19.97
C TRP A 104 -10.70 -23.69 20.47
N ASP A 105 -10.52 -25.00 20.58
CA ASP A 105 -11.52 -26.00 20.93
C ASP A 105 -11.09 -26.82 22.16
N ARG A 106 -11.94 -27.76 22.61
CA ARG A 106 -11.62 -28.66 23.73
C ARG A 106 -10.35 -29.50 23.54
N ARG A 107 -9.86 -29.69 22.31
CA ARG A 107 -8.64 -30.46 22.05
C ARG A 107 -7.40 -29.68 22.47
N ASN A 108 -7.47 -28.35 22.40
CA ASN A 108 -6.42 -27.49 22.92
C ASN A 108 -6.79 -26.94 24.30
N PHE A 109 -6.43 -27.70 25.34
CA PHE A 109 -6.79 -27.40 26.72
C PHE A 109 -6.39 -25.98 27.16
N TYR A 110 -5.21 -25.50 26.73
CA TYR A 110 -4.71 -24.17 27.07
C TYR A 110 -5.64 -23.05 26.56
N TYR A 111 -5.95 -23.03 25.25
CA TYR A 111 -6.83 -22.01 24.68
C TYR A 111 -8.28 -22.17 25.14
N PHE A 112 -8.75 -23.40 25.32
CA PHE A 112 -10.10 -23.65 25.83
C PHE A 112 -10.29 -23.10 27.25
N GLN A 113 -9.29 -23.25 28.13
CA GLN A 113 -9.36 -22.71 29.48
C GLN A 113 -9.36 -21.17 29.49
N MET A 114 -8.64 -20.54 28.55
CA MET A 114 -8.71 -19.10 28.35
C MET A 114 -10.12 -18.66 27.91
N LEU A 115 -10.73 -19.34 26.95
CA LEU A 115 -12.10 -19.04 26.51
C LEU A 115 -13.12 -19.22 27.65
N LYS A 116 -12.95 -20.23 28.50
CA LYS A 116 -13.81 -20.43 29.68
C LYS A 116 -13.69 -19.27 30.68
N SER A 117 -12.46 -18.81 30.94
CA SER A 117 -12.24 -17.66 31.83
C SER A 117 -12.82 -16.37 31.22
N LEU A 118 -12.70 -16.21 29.90
CA LEU A 118 -13.30 -15.10 29.15
C LEU A 118 -14.84 -15.12 29.23
N ALA A 119 -15.43 -16.31 29.13
CA ALA A 119 -16.86 -16.54 29.27
C ALA A 119 -17.40 -16.26 30.67
N GLU A 120 -16.65 -16.62 31.73
CA GLU A 120 -16.98 -16.24 33.11
C GLU A 120 -17.04 -14.72 33.28
N HIS A 121 -16.10 -13.99 32.65
CA HIS A 121 -16.01 -12.52 32.76
C HIS A 121 -17.10 -11.79 31.97
N TYR A 122 -17.27 -12.13 30.69
CA TYR A 122 -18.26 -11.48 29.81
C TYR A 122 -19.65 -12.15 29.84
N LYS A 123 -19.83 -13.20 30.65
CA LYS A 123 -21.09 -13.92 30.87
C LYS A 123 -21.74 -14.44 29.58
N PHE A 124 -20.95 -15.09 28.73
CA PHE A 124 -21.46 -15.80 27.55
C PHE A 124 -21.25 -17.31 27.68
N ASP A 125 -22.01 -18.08 26.92
CA ASP A 125 -21.89 -19.54 26.90
C ASP A 125 -20.91 -19.98 25.81
N VAL A 126 -19.86 -20.73 26.19
CA VAL A 126 -18.86 -21.28 25.27
C VAL A 126 -19.41 -22.45 24.47
N GLU A 127 -20.48 -23.09 24.96
CA GLU A 127 -21.16 -24.22 24.34
C GLU A 127 -22.30 -23.79 23.41
N ALA A 128 -22.68 -22.52 23.43
CA ALA A 128 -23.64 -21.97 22.48
C ALA A 128 -23.02 -21.85 21.06
N PRO A 129 -23.79 -22.06 19.99
CA PRO A 129 -23.34 -21.83 18.62
C PRO A 129 -22.78 -20.41 18.43
N TRP A 130 -21.66 -20.27 17.71
CA TRP A 130 -20.98 -18.99 17.50
C TRP A 130 -21.91 -17.91 16.94
N GLY A 131 -22.77 -18.26 15.97
CA GLY A 131 -23.74 -17.35 15.37
C GLY A 131 -24.79 -16.79 16.34
N THR A 132 -25.02 -17.45 17.49
CA THR A 132 -25.97 -16.99 18.51
C THR A 132 -25.34 -16.03 19.52
N LEU A 133 -24.01 -15.93 19.54
CA LEU A 133 -23.30 -15.01 20.43
C LEU A 133 -23.53 -13.56 20.00
N SER A 134 -23.58 -12.65 20.98
CA SER A 134 -23.69 -11.22 20.69
C SER A 134 -22.47 -10.69 19.92
N ALA A 135 -22.68 -9.68 19.07
CA ALA A 135 -21.61 -9.08 18.27
C ALA A 135 -20.46 -8.49 19.11
N SER A 136 -20.76 -8.02 20.34
CA SER A 136 -19.73 -7.55 21.28
C SER A 136 -18.83 -8.69 21.74
N VAL A 137 -19.40 -9.85 22.10
CA VAL A 137 -18.66 -11.04 22.49
C VAL A 137 -17.82 -11.57 21.34
N GLN A 138 -18.40 -11.70 20.14
CA GLN A 138 -17.66 -12.13 18.95
C GLN A 138 -16.45 -11.23 18.68
N LYS A 139 -16.63 -9.91 18.81
CA LYS A 139 -15.54 -8.93 18.65
C LYS A 139 -14.45 -9.11 19.70
N VAL A 140 -14.81 -9.31 20.97
CA VAL A 140 -13.83 -9.53 22.05
C VAL A 140 -13.06 -10.84 21.84
N VAL A 141 -13.73 -11.91 21.39
CA VAL A 141 -13.04 -13.18 21.11
C VAL A 141 -12.05 -13.02 19.95
N LEU A 142 -12.44 -12.33 18.88
CA LEU A 142 -11.58 -12.18 17.69
C LEU A 142 -10.44 -11.17 17.89
N TYR A 143 -10.75 -9.98 18.40
CA TYR A 143 -9.83 -8.83 18.48
C TYR A 143 -9.27 -8.55 19.88
N GLY A 144 -9.74 -9.27 20.90
CA GLY A 144 -9.26 -9.14 22.27
C GLY A 144 -10.05 -8.16 23.13
N SER A 145 -9.68 -8.08 24.42
CA SER A 145 -10.29 -7.19 25.41
C SER A 145 -9.67 -5.79 25.47
N GLY A 146 -8.73 -5.50 24.57
CA GLY A 146 -8.00 -4.23 24.52
C GLY A 146 -7.13 -4.03 25.76
N LYS A 147 -7.54 -3.13 26.66
CA LYS A 147 -6.82 -2.80 27.91
C LYS A 147 -7.45 -3.42 29.16
N GLU A 148 -8.59 -4.09 29.02
CA GLU A 148 -9.30 -4.67 30.15
C GLU A 148 -8.58 -5.93 30.62
N ASN A 149 -8.18 -5.94 31.89
CA ASN A 149 -7.51 -7.08 32.52
C ASN A 149 -8.54 -8.11 32.98
N ILE A 150 -8.37 -9.35 32.50
CA ILE A 150 -9.25 -10.46 32.79
C ILE A 150 -8.47 -11.48 33.61
N GLU A 151 -9.16 -12.13 34.54
CA GLU A 151 -8.58 -13.19 35.36
C GLU A 151 -8.61 -14.51 34.58
N PHE A 152 -7.44 -15.01 34.21
CA PHE A 152 -7.26 -16.29 33.54
C PHE A 152 -6.76 -17.33 34.54
N LYS A 153 -7.52 -18.42 34.68
CA LYS A 153 -7.12 -19.60 35.44
C LYS A 153 -6.40 -20.53 34.47
N TYR A 154 -5.21 -21.00 34.81
CA TYR A 154 -4.43 -21.98 34.06
C TYR A 154 -4.20 -23.21 34.91
N MET A 155 -4.46 -24.39 34.36
CA MET A 155 -4.20 -25.66 35.05
C MET A 155 -2.98 -26.32 34.42
N ASN A 156 -1.96 -26.59 35.23
CA ASN A 156 -0.79 -27.34 34.78
C ASN A 156 -1.10 -28.83 34.72
N ASP A 157 -0.30 -29.62 34.01
CA ASP A 157 -0.45 -31.08 33.88
C ASP A 157 -0.50 -31.83 35.23
N ARG A 158 0.00 -31.21 36.30
CA ARG A 158 0.01 -31.74 37.68
C ARG A 158 -1.27 -31.44 38.47
N GLY A 159 -2.23 -30.72 37.90
CA GLY A 159 -3.50 -30.33 38.54
C GLY A 159 -3.44 -29.02 39.34
N ASP A 160 -2.26 -28.42 39.49
CA ASP A 160 -2.12 -27.12 40.15
C ASP A 160 -2.75 -26.01 39.29
N THR A 161 -3.58 -25.18 39.92
CA THR A 161 -4.22 -24.04 39.27
C THR A 161 -3.44 -22.76 39.58
N SER A 162 -3.00 -22.06 38.56
CA SER A 162 -2.40 -20.73 38.66
C SER A 162 -3.35 -19.68 38.09
N VAL A 163 -3.44 -18.52 38.75
CA VAL A 163 -4.31 -17.42 38.32
C VAL A 163 -3.43 -16.27 37.86
N ARG A 164 -3.67 -15.75 36.66
CA ARG A 164 -2.96 -14.59 36.11
C ARG A 164 -3.95 -13.56 35.60
N ARG A 165 -3.61 -12.28 35.76
CA ARG A 165 -4.43 -11.16 35.28
C ARG A 165 -3.70 -10.46 34.15
N HIS A 166 -4.29 -10.48 32.96
CA HIS A 166 -3.75 -9.80 31.78
C HIS A 166 -4.89 -9.55 30.78
N PRO A 167 -4.70 -8.65 29.80
CA PRO A 167 -5.68 -8.49 28.74
C PRO A 167 -5.71 -9.73 27.85
N PHE A 168 -6.90 -10.03 27.31
CA PHE A 168 -7.05 -11.03 26.27
C PHE A 168 -6.58 -10.44 24.95
N GLU A 169 -5.61 -11.08 24.30
CA GLU A 169 -5.03 -10.60 23.04
C GLU A 169 -6.00 -10.71 21.86
N GLY A 170 -6.91 -11.71 21.88
CA GLY A 170 -7.78 -12.03 20.75
C GLY A 170 -7.19 -13.11 19.84
N VAL A 171 -8.07 -13.91 19.24
CA VAL A 171 -7.69 -15.00 18.33
C VAL A 171 -6.88 -14.49 17.14
N LEU A 172 -7.30 -13.37 16.52
CA LEU A 172 -6.66 -12.85 15.30
C LEU A 172 -5.25 -12.32 15.59
N HIS A 173 -5.08 -11.57 16.68
CA HIS A 173 -3.77 -11.07 17.08
C HIS A 173 -2.83 -12.21 17.52
N ASN A 174 -3.35 -13.26 18.17
CA ASN A 174 -2.58 -14.47 18.46
C ASN A 174 -2.06 -15.11 17.15
N MET A 175 -2.94 -15.30 16.17
CA MET A 175 -2.58 -15.88 14.88
C MET A 175 -1.55 -15.02 14.14
N GLU A 176 -1.72 -13.69 14.15
CA GLU A 176 -0.77 -12.76 13.52
C GLU A 176 0.61 -12.80 14.17
N ARG A 177 0.68 -12.77 15.51
CA ARG A 177 1.93 -12.91 16.25
C ARG A 177 2.60 -14.23 15.94
N ARG A 178 1.86 -15.34 16.04
CA ARG A 178 2.38 -16.68 15.73
C ARG A 178 2.88 -16.79 14.29
N TYR A 179 2.19 -16.19 13.32
CA TYR A 179 2.63 -16.20 11.93
C TYR A 179 3.98 -15.49 11.73
N LYS A 180 4.18 -14.35 12.41
CA LYS A 180 5.41 -13.55 12.36
C LYS A 180 6.57 -14.19 13.12
N GLU A 181 6.31 -14.75 14.30
CA GLU A 181 7.35 -15.26 15.21
C GLU A 181 7.72 -16.73 14.98
N THR A 182 6.83 -17.54 14.38
CA THR A 182 7.11 -18.97 14.22
C THR A 182 8.18 -19.23 13.17
N GLU A 183 9.18 -20.06 13.51
CA GLU A 183 10.24 -20.53 12.61
C GLU A 183 9.84 -21.77 11.80
N SER A 184 8.79 -22.50 12.22
CA SER A 184 8.29 -23.69 11.52
C SER A 184 7.51 -23.32 10.26
N SER A 185 7.97 -23.80 9.11
CA SER A 185 7.28 -23.65 7.82
C SER A 185 5.87 -24.27 7.82
N ALA A 186 5.72 -25.46 8.41
CA ALA A 186 4.44 -26.15 8.48
C ALA A 186 3.36 -25.35 9.23
N VAL A 187 3.73 -24.72 10.36
CA VAL A 187 2.81 -23.85 11.10
C VAL A 187 2.48 -22.59 10.31
N ARG A 188 3.46 -22.01 9.62
CA ARG A 188 3.27 -20.82 8.78
C ARG A 188 2.31 -21.11 7.61
N GLU A 189 2.44 -22.27 6.97
CA GLU A 189 1.55 -22.72 5.89
C GLU A 189 0.12 -23.03 6.38
N GLU A 190 -0.03 -23.66 7.55
CA GLU A 190 -1.35 -23.86 8.18
C GLU A 190 -2.05 -22.52 8.44
N LEU A 191 -1.35 -21.54 9.00
CA LEU A 191 -1.90 -20.22 9.30
C LEU A 191 -2.18 -19.39 8.04
N ALA A 192 -1.35 -19.52 7.00
CA ALA A 192 -1.52 -18.80 5.74
C ALA A 192 -2.88 -19.07 5.06
N LYS A 193 -3.50 -20.23 5.32
CA LYS A 193 -4.84 -20.57 4.80
C LYS A 193 -5.93 -19.59 5.25
N PHE A 194 -5.73 -18.94 6.40
CA PHE A 194 -6.66 -17.98 6.98
C PHE A 194 -6.36 -16.53 6.61
N ILE A 195 -5.28 -16.29 5.85
CA ILE A 195 -4.91 -14.96 5.41
C ILE A 195 -5.69 -14.59 4.15
N SER A 196 -6.26 -13.39 4.18
CA SER A 196 -6.81 -12.72 3.01
C SER A 196 -5.99 -11.46 2.71
N ASN A 197 -6.05 -11.03 1.45
CA ASN A 197 -5.41 -9.80 1.01
C ASN A 197 -6.47 -8.71 0.88
N ARG A 198 -6.13 -7.51 1.34
CA ARG A 198 -6.90 -6.28 1.03
C ARG A 198 -5.96 -5.22 0.45
N PRO A 199 -6.47 -4.24 -0.30
CA PRO A 199 -5.67 -3.09 -0.69
C PRO A 199 -5.04 -2.42 0.54
N CYS A 200 -3.79 -1.99 0.41
CA CYS A 200 -3.09 -1.31 1.49
C CYS A 200 -3.77 0.03 1.80
N ALA A 201 -4.15 0.27 3.06
CA ALA A 201 -4.86 1.48 3.47
C ALA A 201 -4.05 2.78 3.28
N SER A 202 -2.71 2.70 3.20
CA SER A 202 -1.85 3.88 3.04
C SER A 202 -1.68 4.29 1.57
N CYS A 203 -1.61 3.32 0.66
CA CYS A 203 -1.38 3.56 -0.76
C CYS A 203 -2.57 3.22 -1.67
N ASP A 204 -3.66 2.70 -1.12
CA ASP A 204 -4.88 2.31 -1.83
C ASP A 204 -4.61 1.32 -2.98
N GLY A 205 -3.58 0.50 -2.84
CA GLY A 205 -3.19 -0.47 -3.89
C GLY A 205 -2.14 0.02 -4.88
N THR A 206 -1.81 1.31 -4.91
CA THR A 206 -0.91 1.87 -5.94
C THR A 206 0.57 1.52 -5.73
N ARG A 207 0.93 0.86 -4.62
CA ARG A 207 2.29 0.39 -4.27
C ARG A 207 3.35 1.47 -4.01
N LEU A 208 3.09 2.71 -4.40
CA LEU A 208 4.01 3.82 -4.30
C LEU A 208 3.83 4.63 -3.01
N ARG A 209 4.91 5.30 -2.58
CA ARG A 209 4.87 6.30 -1.50
C ARG A 209 4.07 7.53 -1.88
N ARG A 210 3.72 8.34 -0.88
CA ARG A 210 2.85 9.51 -1.07
C ARG A 210 3.42 10.49 -2.09
N GLU A 211 4.69 10.84 -1.97
CA GLU A 211 5.43 11.78 -2.83
C GLU A 211 5.26 11.39 -4.31
N ALA A 212 5.56 10.13 -4.63
CA ALA A 212 5.54 9.59 -5.98
C ALA A 212 4.13 9.57 -6.61
N ARG A 213 3.09 9.44 -5.79
CA ARG A 213 1.68 9.49 -6.24
C ARG A 213 1.20 10.91 -6.57
N HIS A 214 1.90 11.93 -6.09
CA HIS A 214 1.55 13.33 -6.28
C HIS A 214 2.45 14.02 -7.32
N VAL A 215 3.08 13.25 -8.20
CA VAL A 215 3.74 13.77 -9.41
C VAL A 215 2.82 13.52 -10.59
N PHE A 216 2.50 14.59 -11.31
CA PHE A 216 1.51 14.60 -12.39
C PHE A 216 2.20 14.81 -13.73
N VAL A 217 1.73 14.08 -14.74
CA VAL A 217 1.96 14.40 -16.15
C VAL A 217 0.67 15.07 -16.64
N GLU A 218 0.77 16.34 -17.04
CA GLU A 218 -0.39 17.24 -17.15
C GLU A 218 -1.16 17.29 -15.82
N ASN A 219 -2.37 16.73 -15.78
CA ASN A 219 -3.23 16.65 -14.60
C ASN A 219 -3.43 15.21 -14.11
N THR A 220 -2.66 14.25 -14.62
CA THR A 220 -2.86 12.82 -14.33
C THR A 220 -1.65 12.23 -13.59
N PRO A 221 -1.84 11.64 -12.40
CA PRO A 221 -0.75 11.03 -11.66
C PRO A 221 -0.42 9.64 -12.20
N LEU A 222 0.81 9.17 -11.97
CA LEU A 222 1.31 7.89 -12.49
C LEU A 222 0.42 6.66 -12.17
N PRO A 223 -0.12 6.49 -10.95
CA PRO A 223 -1.00 5.35 -10.66
C PRO A 223 -2.25 5.35 -11.55
N THR A 224 -2.87 6.51 -11.77
CA THR A 224 -4.05 6.63 -12.63
C THR A 224 -3.72 6.26 -14.07
N ILE A 225 -2.56 6.71 -14.60
CA ILE A 225 -2.11 6.30 -15.94
C ILE A 225 -1.90 4.78 -16.02
N SER A 226 -1.38 4.17 -14.95
CA SER A 226 -1.12 2.73 -14.89
C SER A 226 -2.40 1.88 -14.78
N ASP A 227 -3.44 2.44 -14.17
CA ASP A 227 -4.76 1.82 -14.00
C ASP A 227 -5.69 2.04 -15.20
N MET A 228 -5.33 2.92 -16.14
CA MET A 228 -6.01 3.00 -17.44
C MET A 228 -5.85 1.68 -18.20
N SER A 229 -6.86 1.34 -19.01
CA SER A 229 -6.69 0.29 -20.01
C SER A 229 -5.56 0.67 -20.96
N ILE A 230 -4.84 -0.30 -21.50
CA ILE A 230 -3.74 -0.07 -22.44
C ILE A 230 -4.20 0.77 -23.64
N GLY A 231 -5.45 0.56 -24.10
CA GLY A 231 -6.06 1.42 -25.12
C GLY A 231 -6.16 2.88 -24.69
N HIS A 232 -6.75 3.15 -23.52
CA HIS A 232 -6.87 4.51 -22.99
C HIS A 232 -5.50 5.14 -22.68
N ALA A 233 -4.55 4.36 -22.16
CA ALA A 233 -3.19 4.84 -21.92
C ALA A 233 -2.50 5.23 -23.24
N MET A 234 -2.69 4.46 -24.31
CA MET A 234 -2.18 4.80 -25.65
C MET A 234 -2.78 6.12 -26.15
N ASP A 235 -4.10 6.30 -26.01
CA ASP A 235 -4.77 7.53 -26.39
C ASP A 235 -4.32 8.73 -25.54
N PHE A 236 -4.07 8.52 -24.26
CA PHE A 236 -3.51 9.54 -23.36
C PHE A 236 -2.15 10.04 -23.87
N PHE A 237 -1.22 9.14 -24.18
CA PHE A 237 0.11 9.53 -24.66
C PHE A 237 0.09 10.10 -26.09
N ASN A 238 -0.83 9.66 -26.95
CA ASN A 238 -1.00 10.23 -28.29
C ASN A 238 -1.52 11.66 -28.26
N ASN A 239 -2.38 11.99 -27.28
CA ASN A 239 -2.97 13.32 -27.13
C ASN A 239 -2.14 14.24 -26.22
N LEU A 240 -1.07 13.73 -25.62
CA LEU A 240 -0.20 14.48 -24.72
C LEU A 240 0.56 15.58 -25.49
N LYS A 241 0.35 16.84 -25.12
CA LYS A 241 0.97 18.00 -25.77
C LYS A 241 1.98 18.65 -24.85
N LEU A 242 3.23 18.22 -24.94
CA LEU A 242 4.35 18.89 -24.28
C LEU A 242 4.90 20.00 -25.18
N SER A 243 5.38 21.09 -24.57
CA SER A 243 5.99 22.22 -25.28
C SER A 243 7.39 22.56 -24.74
N GLY A 244 8.20 23.22 -25.58
CA GLY A 244 9.55 23.67 -25.22
C GLY A 244 10.51 22.54 -24.86
N GLN A 245 11.33 22.75 -23.84
CA GLN A 245 12.35 21.80 -23.39
C GLN A 245 11.76 20.46 -22.94
N ARG A 246 10.56 20.47 -22.36
CA ARG A 246 9.88 19.23 -21.90
C ARG A 246 9.61 18.28 -23.06
N ALA A 247 9.15 18.81 -24.19
CA ALA A 247 8.89 18.01 -25.39
C ALA A 247 10.18 17.38 -25.92
N GLN A 248 11.26 18.16 -26.01
CA GLN A 248 12.55 17.71 -26.52
C GLN A 248 13.17 16.59 -25.66
N ILE A 249 13.07 16.70 -24.32
CA ILE A 249 13.57 15.67 -23.39
C ILE A 249 12.70 14.40 -23.48
N ALA A 250 11.38 14.57 -23.57
CA ALA A 250 10.43 13.46 -23.53
C ALA A 250 10.27 12.73 -24.88
N GLU A 251 10.67 13.32 -26.01
CA GLU A 251 10.43 12.80 -27.36
C GLU A 251 10.76 11.31 -27.52
N LYS A 252 11.97 10.91 -27.14
CA LYS A 252 12.42 9.51 -27.25
C LYS A 252 11.64 8.58 -26.32
N VAL A 253 11.32 9.04 -25.12
CA VAL A 253 10.60 8.26 -24.10
C VAL A 253 9.14 8.06 -24.52
N LEU A 254 8.48 9.12 -24.99
CA LEU A 254 7.09 9.06 -25.47
C LEU A 254 6.96 8.16 -26.69
N LYS A 255 7.93 8.21 -27.61
CA LYS A 255 7.97 7.31 -28.76
C LYS A 255 8.05 5.85 -28.32
N GLU A 256 8.98 5.51 -27.42
CA GLU A 256 9.14 4.15 -26.91
C GLU A 256 7.90 3.64 -26.17
N ILE A 257 7.26 4.50 -25.35
CA ILE A 257 6.01 4.17 -24.67
C ILE A 257 4.89 3.91 -25.69
N GLY A 258 4.73 4.82 -26.64
CA GLY A 258 3.71 4.70 -27.70
C GLY A 258 3.87 3.43 -28.52
N ASP A 259 5.10 3.10 -28.92
CA ASP A 259 5.40 1.88 -29.68
C ASP A 259 5.06 0.62 -28.87
N ARG A 260 5.44 0.55 -27.58
CA ARG A 260 5.11 -0.58 -26.69
C ARG A 260 3.62 -0.76 -26.49
N LEU A 261 2.90 0.33 -26.22
CA LEU A 261 1.44 0.30 -26.06
C LEU A 261 0.76 -0.15 -27.35
N LYS A 262 1.21 0.36 -28.51
CA LYS A 262 0.71 -0.04 -29.81
C LYS A 262 0.90 -1.54 -30.08
N PHE A 263 2.04 -2.12 -29.72
CA PHE A 263 2.24 -3.57 -29.84
C PHE A 263 1.25 -4.36 -28.98
N LEU A 264 1.01 -3.94 -27.74
CA LEU A 264 0.03 -4.57 -26.85
C LEU A 264 -1.40 -4.47 -27.39
N VAL A 265 -1.76 -3.32 -27.99
CA VAL A 265 -3.05 -3.15 -28.67
C VAL A 265 -3.16 -4.07 -29.90
N ASN A 266 -2.11 -4.16 -30.72
CA ASN A 266 -2.10 -5.00 -31.93
C ASN A 266 -2.28 -6.49 -31.63
N VAL A 267 -1.78 -6.98 -30.49
CA VAL A 267 -2.01 -8.36 -30.03
C VAL A 267 -3.33 -8.53 -29.26
N GLY A 268 -4.20 -7.52 -29.24
CA GLY A 268 -5.55 -7.59 -28.65
C GLY A 268 -5.57 -7.58 -27.12
N LEU A 269 -4.63 -6.88 -26.48
CA LEU A 269 -4.58 -6.72 -25.01
C LEU A 269 -5.04 -5.33 -24.55
N ASN A 270 -5.74 -4.58 -25.39
CA ASN A 270 -6.18 -3.20 -25.15
C ASN A 270 -7.07 -3.02 -23.90
N TYR A 271 -7.75 -4.08 -23.44
CA TYR A 271 -8.63 -4.06 -22.26
C TYR A 271 -7.88 -4.24 -20.93
N LEU A 272 -6.62 -4.68 -20.95
CA LEU A 272 -5.82 -4.85 -19.75
C LEU A 272 -5.30 -3.52 -19.23
N THR A 273 -5.03 -3.43 -17.94
CA THR A 273 -4.32 -2.30 -17.33
C THR A 273 -2.85 -2.64 -17.16
N LEU A 274 -1.99 -1.61 -17.07
CA LEU A 274 -0.56 -1.80 -16.79
C LEU A 274 -0.30 -2.25 -15.35
N SER A 275 -1.23 -1.97 -14.44
CA SER A 275 -1.18 -2.33 -13.02
C SER A 275 -1.62 -3.77 -12.71
N ARG A 276 -2.21 -4.50 -13.68
CA ARG A 276 -2.75 -5.85 -13.48
C ARG A 276 -1.63 -6.82 -13.05
N SER A 277 -1.91 -7.63 -12.03
CA SER A 277 -0.96 -8.64 -11.54
C SER A 277 -0.70 -9.71 -12.61
N ALA A 278 0.58 -10.00 -12.86
CA ALA A 278 1.02 -11.02 -13.82
C ALA A 278 0.47 -12.42 -13.49
N GLU A 279 0.27 -12.74 -12.21
CA GLU A 279 -0.27 -14.02 -11.74
C GLU A 279 -1.75 -14.22 -12.11
N THR A 280 -2.48 -13.14 -12.38
CA THR A 280 -3.91 -13.19 -12.73
C THR A 280 -4.16 -13.29 -14.23
N LEU A 281 -3.09 -13.32 -15.03
CA LEU A 281 -3.18 -13.43 -16.48
C LEU A 281 -3.43 -14.88 -16.89
N SER A 282 -4.31 -15.07 -17.86
CA SER A 282 -4.47 -16.33 -18.58
C SER A 282 -3.20 -16.68 -19.36
N GLY A 283 -3.00 -17.97 -19.63
CA GLY A 283 -1.86 -18.42 -20.45
C GLY A 283 -1.81 -17.75 -21.83
N GLY A 284 -2.97 -17.50 -22.46
CA GLY A 284 -3.05 -16.79 -23.73
C GLY A 284 -2.67 -15.31 -23.63
N GLU A 285 -3.07 -14.62 -22.56
CA GLU A 285 -2.66 -13.23 -22.31
C GLU A 285 -1.14 -13.15 -22.08
N ALA A 286 -0.59 -14.01 -21.23
CA ALA A 286 0.84 -14.05 -20.94
C ALA A 286 1.69 -14.32 -22.19
N GLN A 287 1.25 -15.25 -23.06
CA GLN A 287 1.91 -15.53 -24.33
C GLN A 287 1.91 -14.31 -25.26
N ARG A 288 0.78 -13.61 -25.38
CA ARG A 288 0.67 -12.41 -26.21
C ARG A 288 1.50 -11.24 -25.68
N ILE A 289 1.61 -11.05 -24.36
CA ILE A 289 2.53 -10.06 -23.75
C ILE A 289 3.98 -10.39 -24.11
N ARG A 290 4.36 -11.67 -24.04
CA ARG A 290 5.71 -12.11 -24.41
C ARG A 290 6.01 -11.85 -25.89
N LEU A 291 5.05 -12.14 -26.78
CA LEU A 291 5.17 -11.84 -28.20
C LEU A 291 5.34 -10.33 -28.45
N ALA A 292 4.49 -9.49 -27.84
CA ALA A 292 4.58 -8.04 -27.97
C ALA A 292 5.94 -7.50 -27.46
N SER A 293 6.45 -8.05 -26.35
CA SER A 293 7.76 -7.68 -25.80
C SER A 293 8.92 -8.05 -26.71
N GLN A 294 8.85 -9.20 -27.39
CA GLN A 294 9.89 -9.65 -28.32
C GLN A 294 9.92 -8.80 -29.60
N ILE A 295 8.75 -8.48 -30.15
CA ILE A 295 8.64 -7.60 -31.32
C ILE A 295 9.17 -6.20 -30.98
N GLY A 296 8.83 -5.68 -29.79
CA GLY A 296 9.33 -4.38 -29.33
C GLY A 296 10.83 -4.35 -29.01
N ALA A 297 11.45 -5.49 -28.65
CA ALA A 297 12.88 -5.59 -28.40
C ALA A 297 13.74 -5.65 -29.68
N GLY A 298 13.12 -5.70 -30.87
CA GLY A 298 13.83 -5.85 -32.14
C GLY A 298 14.54 -7.20 -32.29
N LEU A 299 14.19 -8.19 -31.47
CA LEU A 299 14.79 -9.53 -31.50
C LEU A 299 14.16 -10.33 -32.65
N VAL A 300 14.80 -10.27 -33.82
CA VAL A 300 14.50 -11.14 -34.97
C VAL A 300 15.15 -12.50 -34.72
N GLY A 301 14.39 -13.61 -34.78
CA GLY A 301 14.97 -14.97 -34.88
C GLY A 301 14.73 -15.95 -33.72
N VAL A 302 13.76 -15.73 -32.82
CA VAL A 302 13.40 -16.76 -31.83
C VAL A 302 12.38 -17.72 -32.44
N MET A 303 12.84 -18.91 -32.80
CA MET A 303 12.03 -20.01 -33.30
C MET A 303 11.34 -20.71 -32.11
N TYR A 304 10.01 -20.86 -32.17
CA TYR A 304 9.26 -21.69 -31.24
C TYR A 304 9.08 -23.08 -31.87
N VAL A 305 9.55 -24.12 -31.19
CA VAL A 305 9.15 -25.52 -31.39
C VAL A 305 8.06 -25.84 -30.40
#